data_AF-A0A1F0C7W5-F1
#
_entry.id   AF-A0A1F0C7W5-F1
#
_cell.length_a   1.000
_cell.length_b   1.000
_cell.length_c   1.000
_cell.angle_alpha   90.00
_cell.angle_beta   90.00
_cell.angle_gamma   90.00
#
_symmetry.space_group_name_H-M   'P 1'
#
loop_
_entity.id
_entity.type
_entity.pdbx_description
1 polymer ?
#
loop_
_entity_poly.entity_id
_entity_poly.type
_entity_poly.pdbx_seq_one_letter_code
_entity_poly.pdbx_strand_id
1 'polypeptide(L)'
;MEHPNELPKEKGWGHDSDHNKGSNKDNKAKNYAPDEEPEDSGKVTHNYGFYDVNKGSDEEEPEKQEDESELDEYELGMAQNAKKYGMDRQSFEKQLIQLSNKYSVSFESFNYINGSQVQVTKKDGSKVLVDIKTLTEVK
;
A
#
# COMPACT_ATOMS: atom_id res chain seq x y z
N MET A 1 -6.85 43.67 -1.20
CA MET A 1 -5.56 43.05 -1.59
C MET A 1 -5.79 42.34 -2.89
N GLU A 2 -5.33 42.95 -3.98
CA GLU A 2 -5.40 42.36 -5.32
C GLU A 2 -4.27 41.32 -5.42
N HIS A 3 -4.62 40.08 -5.77
CA HIS A 3 -3.62 39.05 -6.05
C HIS A 3 -3.13 39.28 -7.48
N PRO A 4 -1.84 39.59 -7.73
CA PRO A 4 -1.35 39.75 -9.09
C PRO A 4 -1.33 38.37 -9.76
N ASN A 5 -2.21 38.19 -10.77
CA ASN A 5 -2.17 37.09 -11.73
C ASN A 5 -0.97 37.24 -12.68
N GLU A 6 0.25 37.35 -12.13
CA GLU A 6 1.47 37.28 -12.92
C GLU A 6 2.08 35.89 -12.76
N LEU A 7 1.87 35.06 -13.79
CA LEU A 7 2.67 33.85 -14.00
C LEU A 7 4.16 34.23 -13.97
N PRO A 8 5.03 33.48 -13.27
CA PRO A 8 6.47 33.72 -13.30
C PRO A 8 6.97 33.69 -14.75
N LYS A 9 7.44 34.82 -15.28
CA LYS A 9 8.12 34.89 -16.57
C LYS A 9 9.59 34.50 -16.39
N GLU A 10 9.85 33.33 -15.83
CA GLU A 10 11.21 32.80 -15.80
C GLU A 10 11.53 32.13 -17.14
N LYS A 11 12.36 32.81 -17.93
CA LYS A 11 13.12 32.17 -19.01
C LYS A 11 14.13 31.23 -18.35
N GLY A 12 13.85 29.93 -18.42
CA GLY A 12 14.87 28.90 -18.28
C GLY A 12 14.64 27.94 -17.13
N TRP A 13 13.82 26.92 -17.36
CA TRP A 13 14.05 25.64 -16.70
C TRP A 13 15.08 24.88 -17.54
N GLY A 14 16.32 24.96 -17.09
CA GLY A 14 17.44 24.15 -17.58
C GLY A 14 18.42 24.96 -18.40
N HIS A 15 19.56 25.30 -17.80
CA HIS A 15 20.85 25.45 -18.50
C HIS A 15 22.00 25.51 -17.49
N ASP A 16 22.27 24.39 -16.82
CA ASP A 16 23.52 24.09 -16.09
C ASP A 16 23.47 22.72 -15.38
N SER A 17 22.95 21.68 -16.06
CA SER A 17 23.44 20.34 -15.74
C SER A 17 24.80 20.15 -16.39
N ASP A 18 25.80 20.77 -15.78
CA ASP A 18 27.21 20.48 -16.02
C ASP A 18 27.50 19.11 -15.37
N HIS A 19 27.00 18.04 -16.00
CA HIS A 19 27.34 16.69 -15.60
C HIS A 19 28.77 16.43 -16.10
N ASN A 20 29.72 16.91 -15.30
CA ASN A 20 31.14 16.65 -15.43
C ASN A 20 31.34 15.13 -15.49
N LYS A 21 31.41 14.57 -16.71
CA LYS A 21 31.81 13.18 -16.95
C LYS A 21 33.29 13.09 -16.66
N GLY A 22 33.62 13.06 -15.37
CA GLY A 22 34.86 12.49 -14.88
C GLY A 22 34.93 11.07 -15.42
N SER A 23 35.92 10.83 -16.27
CA SER A 23 36.22 9.53 -16.89
C SER A 23 36.60 8.52 -15.80
N ASN A 24 35.62 7.93 -15.12
CA ASN A 24 35.85 6.75 -14.30
C ASN A 24 35.78 5.53 -15.22
N LYS A 25 36.95 5.03 -15.60
CA LYS A 25 37.17 3.92 -16.53
C LYS A 25 36.81 2.56 -15.90
N ASP A 26 35.62 2.40 -15.35
CA ASP A 26 35.19 1.10 -14.81
C ASP A 26 33.68 0.94 -14.97
N ASN A 27 33.19 1.01 -16.22
CA ASN A 27 31.86 0.51 -16.51
C ASN A 27 31.93 -0.28 -17.81
N LYS A 28 31.95 -1.62 -17.65
CA LYS A 28 31.76 -2.60 -18.71
C LYS A 28 30.37 -2.36 -19.31
N ALA A 29 30.29 -1.47 -20.28
CA ALA A 29 29.08 -1.19 -21.03
C ALA A 29 28.60 -2.49 -21.66
N LYS A 30 27.47 -3.01 -21.15
CA LYS A 30 26.74 -4.08 -21.82
C LYS A 30 26.17 -3.48 -23.10
N ASN A 31 26.82 -3.72 -24.23
CA ASN A 31 26.22 -3.49 -25.54
C ASN A 31 25.10 -4.51 -25.71
N TYR A 32 23.85 -4.09 -25.55
CA TYR A 32 22.71 -4.92 -25.94
C TYR A 32 22.49 -4.75 -27.45
N ALA A 33 22.50 -5.86 -28.18
CA ALA A 33 22.06 -5.88 -29.57
C ALA A 33 20.55 -5.58 -29.61
N PRO A 34 20.05 -4.81 -30.60
CA PRO A 34 18.64 -4.41 -30.65
C PRO A 34 17.66 -5.57 -30.84
N ASP A 35 18.14 -6.77 -31.15
CA ASP A 35 17.32 -7.95 -31.47
C ASP A 35 17.43 -9.09 -30.41
N GLU A 36 18.12 -8.85 -29.29
CA GLU A 36 18.15 -9.79 -28.15
C GLU A 36 17.19 -9.30 -27.07
N GLU A 37 16.12 -10.06 -26.80
CA GLU A 37 15.33 -9.88 -25.58
C GLU A 37 16.24 -10.07 -24.36
N PRO A 38 16.20 -9.16 -23.36
CA PRO A 38 16.97 -9.35 -22.16
C PRO A 38 16.44 -10.56 -21.41
N GLU A 39 17.29 -11.56 -21.17
CA GLU A 39 16.95 -12.60 -20.20
C GLU A 39 16.72 -11.95 -18.83
N ASP A 40 15.50 -12.14 -18.32
CA ASP A 40 15.03 -11.68 -17.02
C ASP A 40 15.83 -12.35 -15.90
N SER A 41 17.00 -11.79 -15.61
CA SER A 41 17.82 -12.20 -14.49
C SER A 41 17.18 -11.69 -13.19
N GLY A 42 16.24 -12.49 -12.67
CA GLY A 42 16.07 -12.68 -11.24
C GLY A 42 15.53 -11.50 -10.45
N LYS A 43 14.20 -11.37 -10.47
CA LYS A 43 13.35 -10.97 -9.32
C LYS A 43 13.83 -9.74 -8.54
N VAL A 44 13.53 -8.55 -9.06
CA VAL A 44 13.17 -7.45 -8.16
C VAL A 44 11.81 -7.80 -7.59
N THR A 45 11.78 -8.44 -6.42
CA THR A 45 10.56 -8.60 -5.63
C THR A 45 10.15 -7.22 -5.16
N HIS A 46 9.41 -6.50 -5.99
CA HIS A 46 8.45 -5.53 -5.47
C HIS A 46 7.48 -6.38 -4.64
N ASN A 47 7.70 -6.38 -3.33
CA ASN A 47 6.85 -7.07 -2.37
C ASN A 47 5.53 -6.30 -2.26
N TYR A 48 4.74 -6.30 -3.33
CA TYR A 48 3.31 -6.12 -3.22
C TYR A 48 2.83 -7.33 -2.46
N GLY A 49 2.45 -7.14 -1.19
CA GLY A 49 1.97 -8.18 -0.29
C GLY A 49 0.86 -9.00 -0.93
N PHE A 50 1.23 -10.08 -1.60
CA PHE A 50 0.32 -11.10 -2.06
C PHE A 50 0.16 -12.06 -0.88
N TYR A 51 -0.87 -11.82 -0.07
CA TYR A 51 -1.18 -12.70 1.05
C TYR A 51 -1.65 -14.04 0.46
N ASP A 52 -0.75 -15.03 0.45
CA ASP A 52 -1.08 -16.42 0.16
C ASP A 52 -2.08 -16.91 1.23
N VAL A 53 -3.37 -16.87 0.91
CA VAL A 53 -4.46 -17.51 1.66
C VAL A 53 -4.39 -19.02 1.43
N ASN A 54 -3.28 -19.66 1.79
CA ASN A 54 -3.17 -21.09 2.07
C ASN A 54 -1.74 -21.47 2.46
N LYS A 55 -1.40 -21.24 3.73
CA LYS A 55 -0.42 -22.08 4.42
C LYS A 55 -0.72 -22.06 5.90
N GLY A 56 -1.38 -23.12 6.37
CA GLY A 56 -1.26 -23.51 7.75
C GLY A 56 0.17 -23.99 7.96
N SER A 57 0.88 -23.36 8.89
CA SER A 57 2.04 -23.92 9.58
C SER A 57 2.41 -22.97 10.72
N ASP A 58 2.22 -23.53 11.92
CA ASP A 58 2.89 -23.26 13.18
C ASP A 58 4.37 -22.89 13.00
N GLU A 59 4.69 -21.59 12.93
CA GLU A 59 6.04 -21.05 13.11
C GLU A 59 5.89 -19.71 13.83
N GLU A 60 6.50 -19.60 15.02
CA GLU A 60 6.50 -18.42 15.88
C GLU A 60 6.87 -17.16 15.08
N GLU A 61 5.93 -16.20 14.97
CA GLU A 61 6.19 -14.91 14.36
C GLU A 61 7.29 -14.20 15.16
N PRO A 62 8.42 -13.80 14.55
CA PRO A 62 9.33 -12.89 15.22
C PRO A 62 8.56 -11.58 15.41
N GLU A 63 8.40 -11.15 16.66
CA GLU A 63 7.86 -9.82 17.01
C GLU A 63 8.66 -8.75 16.25
N LYS A 64 8.15 -8.35 15.09
CA LYS A 64 8.61 -7.14 14.41
C LYS A 64 8.21 -5.99 15.31
N GLN A 65 9.18 -5.48 16.06
CA GLN A 65 9.07 -4.14 16.64
C GLN A 65 8.82 -3.18 15.47
N GLU A 66 7.56 -2.80 15.30
CA GLU A 66 7.14 -1.83 14.30
C GLU A 66 7.78 -0.50 14.70
N ASP A 67 8.74 -0.06 13.89
CA ASP A 67 9.39 1.24 14.07
C ASP A 67 8.32 2.32 13.77
N GLU A 68 7.64 2.80 14.81
CA GLU A 68 6.54 3.78 14.71
C GLU A 68 7.00 5.12 14.08
N SER A 69 8.30 5.29 13.83
CA SER A 69 8.92 6.52 13.35
C SER A 69 8.74 6.80 11.84
N GLU A 70 8.28 5.82 11.05
CA GLU A 70 8.06 5.96 9.60
C GLU A 70 6.61 5.71 9.12
N LEU A 71 5.62 5.76 10.02
CA LEU A 71 4.22 5.56 9.60
C LEU A 71 3.72 6.71 8.73
N ASP A 72 3.25 6.40 7.52
CA ASP A 72 2.56 7.37 6.67
C ASP A 72 1.15 7.70 7.20
N GLU A 73 0.48 8.70 6.61
CA GLU A 73 -0.85 9.13 7.04
C GLU A 73 -1.90 8.01 6.95
N TYR A 74 -1.73 7.08 6.01
CA TYR A 74 -2.63 5.95 5.80
C TYR A 74 -2.43 4.89 6.88
N GLU A 75 -1.19 4.50 7.14
CA GLU A 75 -0.81 3.56 8.20
C GLU A 75 -1.19 4.09 9.57
N LEU A 76 -1.02 5.39 9.82
CA LEU A 76 -1.47 6.03 11.04
C LEU A 76 -2.99 5.98 11.19
N GLY A 77 -3.73 6.22 10.09
CA GLY A 77 -5.18 6.07 10.05
C GLY A 77 -5.63 4.65 10.37
N MET A 78 -4.95 3.64 9.82
CA MET A 78 -5.22 2.23 10.10
C MET A 78 -4.90 1.86 11.54
N ALA A 79 -3.77 2.31 12.09
CA ALA A 79 -3.38 2.08 13.48
C ALA A 79 -4.39 2.73 14.46
N GLN A 80 -4.84 3.95 14.18
CA GLN A 80 -5.87 4.61 14.98
C GLN A 80 -7.20 3.86 14.94
N ASN A 81 -7.59 3.38 13.76
CA ASN A 81 -8.79 2.56 13.63
C ASN A 81 -8.62 1.24 14.39
N ALA A 82 -7.54 0.50 14.18
CA ALA A 82 -7.24 -0.73 14.91
C ALA A 82 -7.35 -0.54 16.45
N LYS A 83 -6.80 0.57 16.98
CA LYS A 83 -6.96 0.95 18.39
C LYS A 83 -8.41 1.18 18.80
N LYS A 84 -9.24 1.84 17.99
CA LYS A 84 -10.70 1.99 18.23
C LYS A 84 -11.41 0.63 18.24
N TYR A 85 -10.95 -0.29 17.40
CA TYR A 85 -11.47 -1.66 17.32
C TYR A 85 -10.91 -2.59 18.40
N GLY A 86 -9.93 -2.13 19.19
CA GLY A 86 -9.31 -2.90 20.27
C GLY A 86 -8.49 -4.08 19.74
N MET A 87 -7.82 -3.91 18.60
CA MET A 87 -6.94 -4.91 18.00
C MET A 87 -5.66 -4.25 17.48
N ASP A 88 -4.63 -5.06 17.21
CA ASP A 88 -3.41 -4.56 16.58
C ASP A 88 -3.65 -4.19 15.10
N ARG A 89 -2.77 -3.36 14.55
CA ARG A 89 -2.87 -2.86 13.18
C ARG A 89 -2.89 -3.99 12.16
N GLN A 90 -2.00 -4.97 12.30
CA GLN A 90 -1.85 -6.07 11.35
C GLN A 90 -3.07 -6.98 11.34
N SER A 91 -3.61 -7.30 12.52
CA SER A 91 -4.86 -8.03 12.68
C SER A 91 -6.02 -7.25 12.08
N PHE A 92 -6.14 -5.95 12.34
CA PHE A 92 -7.21 -5.13 11.75
C PHE A 92 -7.16 -5.16 10.22
N GLU A 93 -5.99 -4.92 9.63
CA GLU A 93 -5.78 -4.98 8.18
C GLU A 93 -6.09 -6.37 7.62
N LYS A 94 -5.61 -7.43 8.26
CA LYS A 94 -5.87 -8.82 7.87
C LYS A 94 -7.36 -9.14 7.88
N GLN A 95 -8.10 -8.66 8.89
CA GLN A 95 -9.56 -8.83 8.96
C GLN A 95 -10.26 -8.07 7.82
N LEU A 96 -9.83 -6.85 7.50
CA LEU A 96 -10.37 -6.09 6.37
C LEU A 96 -10.11 -6.77 5.03
N ILE A 97 -8.91 -7.33 4.83
CA ILE A 97 -8.57 -8.11 3.63
C ILE A 97 -9.45 -9.35 3.52
N GLN A 98 -9.63 -10.09 4.61
CA GLN A 98 -10.53 -11.26 4.63
C GLN A 98 -11.97 -10.88 4.30
N LEU A 99 -12.44 -9.76 4.85
CA LEU A 99 -13.77 -9.22 4.57
C LEU A 99 -13.92 -8.84 3.09
N SER A 100 -12.91 -8.20 2.53
CA SER A 100 -12.83 -7.80 1.11
C SER A 100 -12.90 -9.01 0.20
N ASN A 101 -12.11 -10.04 0.50
CA ASN A 101 -12.10 -11.30 -0.24
C ASN A 101 -13.46 -12.03 -0.16
N LYS A 102 -14.05 -12.11 1.04
CA LYS A 102 -15.34 -12.79 1.29
C LYS A 102 -16.48 -12.21 0.47
N TYR A 103 -16.55 -10.88 0.37
CA TYR A 103 -17.60 -10.19 -0.38
C TYR A 103 -17.17 -9.77 -1.79
N SER A 104 -15.90 -10.00 -2.15
CA SER A 104 -15.28 -9.58 -3.42
C SER A 104 -15.44 -8.08 -3.71
N VAL A 105 -15.27 -7.22 -2.70
CA VAL A 105 -15.41 -5.76 -2.80
C VAL A 105 -14.18 -5.04 -2.27
N SER A 106 -13.89 -3.83 -2.78
CA SER A 106 -12.79 -3.01 -2.28
C SER A 106 -13.11 -2.39 -0.91
N PHE A 107 -12.08 -1.88 -0.24
CA PHE A 107 -12.23 -1.18 1.06
C PHE A 107 -13.10 0.09 0.95
N GLU A 108 -13.26 0.66 -0.23
CA GLU A 108 -14.16 1.79 -0.48
C GLU A 108 -15.64 1.42 -0.27
N SER A 109 -15.98 0.14 -0.40
CA SER A 109 -17.32 -0.37 -0.12
C SER A 109 -17.59 -0.57 1.37
N PHE A 110 -16.60 -0.32 2.24
CA PHE A 110 -16.72 -0.45 3.69
C PHE A 110 -17.10 0.87 4.34
N ASN A 111 -18.10 0.82 5.21
CA ASN A 111 -18.49 1.92 6.06
C ASN A 111 -18.30 1.52 7.52
N TYR A 112 -17.36 2.18 8.19
CA TYR A 112 -16.98 1.93 9.58
C TYR A 112 -18.02 2.58 10.51
N ILE A 113 -18.94 1.77 11.07
CA ILE A 113 -20.11 2.28 11.82
C ILE A 113 -19.74 2.58 13.28
N ASN A 114 -19.10 1.62 13.94
CA ASN A 114 -18.72 1.70 15.34
C ASN A 114 -17.43 0.89 15.54
N GLY A 115 -16.85 0.92 16.76
CA GLY A 115 -15.59 0.24 17.09
C GLY A 115 -15.62 -1.30 17.08
N SER A 116 -16.64 -1.94 16.48
CA SER A 116 -16.65 -3.38 16.25
C SER A 116 -17.25 -3.80 14.91
N GLN A 117 -18.07 -2.94 14.27
CA GLN A 117 -18.84 -3.31 13.08
C GLN A 117 -18.46 -2.47 11.87
N VAL A 118 -18.40 -3.17 10.73
CA VAL A 118 -18.18 -2.62 9.40
C VAL A 118 -19.38 -2.99 8.54
N GLN A 119 -20.01 -1.99 7.95
CA GLN A 119 -21.06 -2.21 6.96
C GLN A 119 -20.42 -2.37 5.59
N VAL A 120 -20.67 -3.49 4.92
CA VAL A 120 -20.16 -3.78 3.59
C VAL A 120 -21.27 -3.57 2.56
N THR A 121 -21.01 -2.76 1.54
CA THR A 121 -21.88 -2.63 0.37
C THR A 121 -21.43 -3.63 -0.70
N LYS A 122 -22.26 -4.63 -0.99
CA LYS A 122 -21.99 -5.67 -2.00
C LYS A 122 -22.17 -5.11 -3.42
N LYS A 123 -21.69 -5.85 -4.42
CA LYS A 123 -21.83 -5.48 -5.85
C LYS A 123 -23.29 -5.36 -6.32
N ASP A 124 -24.21 -6.08 -5.67
CA ASP A 124 -25.64 -6.01 -5.94
C ASP A 124 -26.32 -4.79 -5.27
N GLY A 125 -25.56 -3.94 -4.58
CA GLY A 125 -26.05 -2.77 -3.84
C GLY A 125 -26.65 -3.10 -2.47
N SER A 126 -26.74 -4.38 -2.09
CA SER A 126 -27.19 -4.78 -0.76
C SER A 126 -26.11 -4.47 0.29
N LYS A 127 -26.56 -4.24 1.52
CA LYS A 127 -25.71 -3.84 2.65
C LYS A 127 -25.74 -4.93 3.71
N VAL A 128 -24.58 -5.35 4.19
CA VAL A 128 -24.47 -6.29 5.31
C VAL A 128 -23.64 -5.68 6.42
N LEU A 129 -24.09 -5.85 7.66
CA LEU A 129 -23.34 -5.44 8.84
C LEU A 129 -22.48 -6.62 9.28
N VAL A 130 -21.18 -6.42 9.45
CA VAL A 130 -20.23 -7.48 9.82
C VAL A 130 -19.43 -7.05 11.01
N ASP A 131 -19.29 -7.93 12.01
CA ASP A 131 -18.38 -7.70 13.12
C ASP A 131 -16.94 -8.00 12.68
N ILE A 132 -16.03 -7.04 12.84
CA ILE A 132 -14.65 -7.15 12.34
C ILE A 132 -13.82 -8.15 13.14
N LYS A 133 -14.21 -8.47 14.38
CA LYS A 133 -13.47 -9.41 15.24
C LYS A 133 -13.79 -10.86 14.90
N THR A 134 -15.05 -11.12 14.55
CA THR A 134 -15.54 -12.47 14.26
C THR A 134 -15.78 -12.75 12.78
N LEU A 135 -15.77 -11.71 11.93
CA LEU A 135 -16.15 -11.74 10.51
C LEU A 135 -17.55 -12.32 10.24
N THR A 136 -18.43 -12.28 11.23
CA THR A 136 -19.80 -12.77 11.14
C THR A 136 -20.77 -11.62 10.84
N GLU A 137 -21.77 -11.90 10.01
CA GLU A 137 -22.86 -10.95 9.76
C GLU A 137 -23.67 -10.76 11.04
N VAL A 138 -23.84 -9.52 11.46
CA VAL A 138 -24.69 -9.15 12.58
C VAL A 138 -26.07 -8.82 12.01
N LYS A 139 -27.10 -9.52 12.51
CA LYS A 139 -28.51 -9.33 12.11
C LYS A 139 -29.22 -8.34 13.02
#